data_AF-A0A7Y8RPY2-F1
#
_entry.id   AF-A0A7Y8RPY2-F1
#
_cell.length_a   1.000
_cell.length_b   1.000
_cell.length_c   1.000
_cell.angle_alpha   90.00
_cell.angle_beta   90.00
_cell.angle_gamma   90.00
#
_symmetry.space_group_name_H-M   'P 1'
#
loop_
_entity.id
_entity.type
_entity.pdbx_description
1 polymer ?
#
loop_
_entity_poly.entity_id
_entity_poly.type
_entity_poly.pdbx_seq_one_letter_code
_entity_poly.pdbx_strand_id
1 'polypeptide(L)'
;MRYGNALSTPMITTLNTRDSRRASRLVQRIQTLNSEIRQLLQGQPTFFSCVQDAFNQAFNTLPTPLDLTRTYLKINPADASPTEPAQALKPLLPTLMEAAVERIVTRRAGHYATRATRFHLTCDGRDDGSTLALTPQAFDRFLDTLASTLAARFNTQVEQFWGAPIDTNDTRTCKQWLAEKRLDLMRAEAELLKIDGLLEVSSELLLLRVMRYPDAASRRALTGYRPCALGVVVKDKLSRDIPLYGAFVLTARDPDDAQVRFEGEEKPLQVRDIAPQANVGNVLLYLPTSGFEAFDSLTGLDRELHRRLNSAIEFGDILALMSHNDRASGLAFHQQQPQGDQFRYLERLESVFNGSLHALHERAQADFTWMIAHYQRQPHGLDPRQLRQASTGSPI
;
A
#
# COMPACT_ATOMS: atom_id res chain seq x y z
N MET A 1 14.59 31.82 47.71
CA MET A 1 15.20 30.50 47.48
C MET A 1 14.93 30.09 46.04
N ARG A 2 15.93 30.25 45.16
CA ARG A 2 15.88 29.79 43.76
C ARG A 2 16.70 28.50 43.68
N TYR A 3 16.06 27.34 43.60
CA TYR A 3 16.73 26.09 43.28
C TYR A 3 16.88 25.98 41.76
N GLY A 4 17.94 26.56 41.21
CA GLY A 4 18.39 26.29 39.86
C GLY A 4 19.38 25.13 39.89
N ASN A 5 18.89 23.90 39.75
CA ASN A 5 19.77 22.76 39.48
C ASN A 5 20.26 22.86 38.04
N ALA A 6 21.32 23.61 37.82
CA ALA A 6 22.10 23.53 36.58
C ALA A 6 22.72 22.12 36.54
N LEU A 7 22.26 21.28 35.61
CA LEU A 7 22.89 19.98 35.33
C LEU A 7 24.37 20.22 35.02
N SER A 8 25.27 19.54 35.74
CA SER A 8 26.71 19.69 35.54
C SER A 8 27.10 19.30 34.10
N THR A 9 27.99 20.08 33.47
CA THR A 9 28.53 19.85 32.12
C THR A 9 28.94 18.39 31.81
N PRO A 10 29.62 17.64 32.70
CA PRO A 10 29.92 16.21 32.45
C PRO A 10 28.68 15.31 32.42
N MET A 11 27.63 15.65 33.17
CA MET A 11 26.36 14.91 33.14
C MET A 11 25.63 15.17 31.82
N ILE A 12 25.66 16.40 31.31
CA ILE A 12 25.10 16.76 30.00
C ILE A 12 25.83 16.01 28.88
N THR A 13 27.18 15.98 28.91
CA THR A 13 27.96 15.24 27.90
C THR A 13 27.70 13.72 27.95
N THR A 14 27.56 13.14 29.14
CA THR A 14 27.26 11.70 29.28
C THR A 14 25.83 11.35 28.87
N LEU A 15 24.86 12.23 29.11
CA LEU A 15 23.49 12.08 28.60
C LEU A 15 23.46 12.18 27.08
N ASN A 16 24.04 13.24 26.51
CA ASN A 16 24.11 13.43 25.06
C ASN A 16 24.80 12.25 24.35
N THR A 17 25.90 11.73 24.91
CA THR A 17 26.59 10.57 24.31
C THR A 17 25.78 9.27 24.40
N ARG A 18 25.01 9.08 25.48
CA ARG A 18 24.10 7.94 25.62
C ARG A 18 22.93 8.03 24.65
N ASP A 19 22.33 9.21 24.53
CA ASP A 19 21.23 9.46 23.62
C ASP A 19 21.67 9.31 22.16
N SER A 20 22.85 9.83 21.79
CA SER A 20 23.44 9.60 20.47
C SER A 20 23.66 8.10 20.16
N ARG A 21 24.19 7.31 21.11
CA ARG A 21 24.36 5.86 20.92
C ARG A 21 23.03 5.13 20.83
N ARG A 22 22.01 5.59 21.56
CA ARG A 22 20.66 5.02 21.52
C ARG A 22 19.98 5.33 20.19
N ALA A 23 20.04 6.57 19.74
CA ALA A 23 19.55 7.01 18.44
C ALA A 23 20.20 6.21 17.30
N SER A 24 21.53 6.05 17.28
CA SER A 24 22.20 5.21 16.27
C SER A 24 21.68 3.78 16.23
N ARG A 25 21.43 3.15 17.38
CA ARG A 25 20.88 1.78 17.44
C ARG A 25 19.44 1.72 16.94
N LEU A 26 18.61 2.73 17.24
CA LEU A 26 17.24 2.80 16.76
C LEU A 26 17.19 3.00 15.24
N VAL A 27 18.02 3.88 14.69
CA VAL A 27 18.16 4.07 13.24
C VAL A 27 18.56 2.77 12.55
N GLN A 28 19.56 2.06 13.08
CA GLN A 28 19.95 0.75 12.54
C GLN A 28 18.78 -0.25 12.61
N ARG A 29 18.06 -0.31 13.73
CA ARG A 29 16.89 -1.20 13.90
C ARG A 29 15.79 -0.88 12.89
N ILE A 30 15.46 0.40 12.69
CA ILE A 30 14.48 0.87 11.70
C ILE A 30 14.91 0.46 10.30
N GLN A 31 16.18 0.66 9.93
CA GLN A 31 16.70 0.26 8.62
C GLN A 31 16.62 -1.26 8.40
N THR A 32 16.98 -2.06 9.42
CA THR A 32 16.85 -3.52 9.36
C THR A 32 15.40 -3.94 9.18
N LEU A 33 14.48 -3.44 10.00
CA LEU A 33 13.05 -3.74 9.89
C LEU A 33 12.49 -3.37 8.51
N ASN A 34 12.84 -2.19 8.00
CA ASN A 34 12.42 -1.76 6.66
C ASN A 34 13.00 -2.65 5.56
N SER A 35 14.25 -3.12 5.70
CA SER A 35 14.83 -4.07 4.73
C SER A 35 14.12 -5.42 4.75
N GLU A 36 13.83 -5.96 5.94
CA GLU A 36 13.10 -7.22 6.10
C GLU A 36 11.67 -7.12 5.53
N ILE A 37 10.95 -6.03 5.86
CA ILE A 37 9.61 -5.78 5.34
C ILE A 37 9.64 -5.68 3.81
N ARG A 38 10.57 -4.90 3.24
CA ARG A 38 10.71 -4.78 1.78
C ARG A 38 11.03 -6.12 1.13
N GLN A 39 11.90 -6.92 1.73
CA GLN A 39 12.24 -8.24 1.20
C GLN A 39 11.03 -9.18 1.17
N LEU A 40 10.21 -9.17 2.22
CA LEU A 40 8.96 -9.94 2.22
C LEU A 40 8.01 -9.46 1.12
N LEU A 41 7.83 -8.14 1.02
CA LEU A 41 6.92 -7.53 0.05
C LEU A 41 7.38 -7.70 -1.41
N GLN A 42 8.66 -7.93 -1.68
CA GLN A 42 9.13 -8.31 -3.02
C GLN A 42 8.52 -9.62 -3.52
N GLY A 43 8.08 -10.52 -2.63
CA GLY A 43 7.40 -11.75 -2.97
C GLY A 43 5.90 -11.58 -3.27
N GLN A 44 5.35 -10.37 -3.15
CA GLN A 44 3.94 -10.12 -3.40
C GLN A 44 3.59 -10.42 -4.87
N PRO A 45 2.44 -11.10 -5.14
CA PRO A 45 1.98 -11.34 -6.49
C PRO A 45 1.82 -10.04 -7.28
N THR A 46 2.47 -9.99 -8.44
CA THR A 46 2.36 -8.90 -9.41
C THR A 46 1.54 -9.36 -10.61
N PHE A 47 1.13 -8.42 -11.47
CA PHE A 47 0.53 -8.76 -12.76
C PHE A 47 1.42 -9.73 -13.55
N PHE A 48 2.71 -9.40 -13.66
CA PHE A 48 3.67 -10.15 -14.47
C PHE A 48 3.89 -11.55 -13.90
N SER A 49 4.04 -11.69 -12.58
CA SER A 49 4.18 -13.01 -11.95
C SER A 49 2.90 -13.82 -12.10
N CYS A 50 1.73 -13.22 -11.96
CA CYS A 50 0.45 -13.90 -12.14
C CYS A 50 0.26 -14.45 -13.56
N VAL A 51 0.59 -13.62 -14.57
CA VAL A 51 0.54 -14.02 -15.99
C VAL A 51 1.59 -15.10 -16.30
N GLN A 52 2.80 -14.96 -15.75
CA GLN A 52 3.87 -15.95 -15.90
C GLN A 52 3.50 -17.29 -15.25
N ASP A 53 2.92 -17.29 -14.05
CA ASP A 53 2.47 -18.50 -13.36
C ASP A 53 1.32 -19.17 -14.12
N ALA A 54 0.37 -18.38 -14.63
CA ALA A 54 -0.71 -18.90 -15.46
C ALA A 54 -0.16 -19.56 -16.74
N PHE A 55 0.85 -18.97 -17.36
CA PHE A 55 1.53 -19.55 -18.51
C PHE A 55 2.25 -20.85 -18.15
N ASN A 56 3.05 -20.85 -17.07
CA ASN A 56 3.75 -22.04 -16.60
C ASN A 56 2.79 -23.19 -16.29
N GLN A 57 1.60 -22.89 -15.75
CA GLN A 57 0.56 -23.89 -15.51
C GLN A 57 -0.07 -24.41 -16.80
N ALA A 58 -0.38 -23.53 -17.76
CA ALA A 58 -0.98 -23.90 -19.03
C ALA A 58 -0.02 -24.70 -19.93
N PHE A 59 1.28 -24.45 -19.78
CA PHE A 59 2.35 -25.01 -20.60
C PHE A 59 3.38 -25.79 -19.76
N ASN A 60 2.89 -26.54 -18.77
CA ASN A 60 3.74 -27.31 -17.84
C ASN A 60 4.50 -28.47 -18.51
N THR A 61 4.12 -28.86 -19.73
CA THR A 61 4.78 -29.91 -20.52
C THR A 61 5.86 -29.38 -21.46
N LEU A 62 6.16 -28.07 -21.45
CA LEU A 62 7.21 -27.53 -22.31
C LEU A 62 8.58 -28.08 -21.89
N PRO A 63 9.46 -28.44 -22.85
CA PRO A 63 10.80 -28.95 -22.54
C PRO A 63 11.69 -27.95 -21.79
N THR A 64 11.42 -26.65 -21.94
CA THR A 64 12.16 -25.57 -21.30
C THR A 64 11.16 -24.52 -20.82
N PRO A 65 11.24 -24.08 -19.55
CA PRO A 65 10.39 -23.00 -19.06
C PRO A 65 10.71 -21.71 -19.81
N LEU A 66 9.66 -21.03 -20.29
CA LEU A 66 9.78 -19.78 -21.04
C LEU A 66 9.45 -18.59 -20.16
N ASP A 67 10.31 -17.57 -20.21
CA ASP A 67 10.03 -16.26 -19.62
C ASP A 67 9.29 -15.40 -20.64
N LEU A 68 8.05 -15.01 -20.32
CA LEU A 68 7.20 -14.22 -21.20
C LEU A 68 7.76 -12.83 -21.52
N THR A 69 8.62 -12.29 -20.66
CA THR A 69 9.28 -10.99 -20.86
C THR A 69 10.53 -11.08 -21.74
N ARG A 70 11.02 -12.30 -21.98
CA ARG A 70 12.20 -12.60 -22.80
C ARG A 70 11.91 -13.51 -23.98
N THR A 71 10.64 -13.84 -24.19
CA THR A 71 10.16 -14.59 -25.34
C THR A 71 9.40 -13.62 -26.23
N TYR A 72 9.75 -13.62 -27.51
CA TYR A 72 9.30 -12.69 -28.52
C TYR A 72 8.42 -13.39 -29.54
N LEU A 73 7.53 -12.64 -30.18
CA LEU A 73 6.70 -13.14 -31.27
C LEU A 73 6.96 -12.33 -32.54
N LYS A 74 7.00 -13.04 -33.67
CA LYS A 74 7.09 -12.45 -34.99
C LYS A 74 5.89 -12.89 -35.80
N ILE A 75 5.11 -11.92 -36.28
CA ILE A 75 4.05 -12.15 -37.25
C ILE A 75 4.64 -11.86 -38.63
N ASN A 76 4.84 -12.89 -39.46
CA ASN A 76 5.18 -12.66 -40.85
C ASN A 76 3.92 -12.20 -41.59
N PRO A 77 3.93 -11.04 -42.27
CA PRO A 77 2.85 -10.69 -43.18
C PRO A 77 2.79 -11.74 -44.29
N ALA A 78 1.57 -12.14 -44.68
CA ALA A 78 1.35 -13.18 -45.67
C ALA A 78 1.92 -12.85 -47.07
N ASP A 79 2.19 -11.56 -47.37
CA ASP A 79 2.64 -11.08 -48.68
C ASP A 79 3.67 -9.93 -48.60
N ALA A 80 4.78 -10.08 -47.88
CA ALA A 80 5.90 -9.13 -48.03
C ALA A 80 6.80 -9.58 -49.19
N SER A 81 6.61 -8.98 -50.37
CA SER A 81 7.61 -9.05 -51.44
C SER A 81 8.98 -8.56 -50.91
N PRO A 82 10.10 -9.14 -51.36
CA PRO A 82 11.43 -8.82 -50.86
C PRO A 82 11.91 -7.50 -51.46
N THR A 83 11.34 -6.37 -51.06
CA THR A 83 11.83 -5.06 -51.50
C THR A 83 11.50 -3.96 -50.50
N GLU A 84 12.19 -3.94 -49.36
CA GLU A 84 12.38 -2.70 -48.62
C GLU A 84 13.86 -2.52 -48.21
N PRO A 85 14.41 -1.30 -48.37
CA PRO A 85 15.83 -1.04 -48.24
C PRO A 85 16.33 -1.19 -46.81
N ALA A 86 17.51 -1.79 -46.69
CA ALA A 86 18.26 -1.91 -45.46
C ALA A 86 18.76 -0.54 -45.00
N GLN A 87 18.04 0.18 -44.14
CA GLN A 87 18.59 1.19 -43.21
C GLN A 87 17.60 1.87 -42.23
N ALA A 88 16.45 1.26 -41.91
CA ALA A 88 15.71 1.64 -40.71
C ALA A 88 16.14 0.75 -39.54
N LEU A 89 16.35 1.31 -38.34
CA LEU A 89 16.48 0.54 -37.09
C LEU A 89 15.30 -0.45 -37.03
N LYS A 90 15.57 -1.75 -37.21
CA LYS A 90 14.53 -2.78 -37.15
C LYS A 90 13.83 -2.68 -35.79
N PRO A 91 12.50 -2.49 -35.75
CA PRO A 91 11.79 -2.45 -34.48
C PRO A 91 11.99 -3.78 -33.75
N LEU A 92 12.24 -3.71 -32.44
CA LEU A 92 12.33 -4.88 -31.57
C LEU A 92 11.02 -5.67 -31.66
N LEU A 93 11.10 -6.99 -31.71
CA LEU A 93 9.92 -7.84 -31.70
C LEU A 93 9.15 -7.66 -30.39
N PRO A 94 7.81 -7.71 -30.40
CA PRO A 94 7.03 -7.67 -29.18
C PRO A 94 7.20 -8.96 -28.38
N THR A 95 7.13 -8.85 -27.06
CA THR A 95 7.20 -9.98 -26.14
C THR A 95 5.85 -10.70 -26.00
N LEU A 96 5.87 -11.95 -25.53
CA LEU A 96 4.63 -12.66 -25.19
C LEU A 96 3.85 -11.98 -24.06
N MET A 97 4.56 -11.33 -23.14
CA MET A 97 3.94 -10.52 -22.09
C MET A 97 3.23 -9.29 -22.69
N GLU A 98 3.82 -8.61 -23.66
CA GLU A 98 3.18 -7.49 -24.35
C GLU A 98 1.92 -7.94 -25.10
N ALA A 99 1.93 -9.11 -25.73
CA ALA A 99 0.74 -9.71 -26.32
C ALA A 99 -0.35 -10.04 -25.28
N ALA A 100 0.04 -10.55 -24.10
CA ALA A 100 -0.89 -10.79 -23.02
C ALA A 100 -1.52 -9.48 -22.51
N VAL A 101 -0.70 -8.44 -22.29
CA VAL A 101 -1.18 -7.10 -21.94
C VAL A 101 -2.13 -6.56 -23.01
N GLU A 102 -1.76 -6.65 -24.30
CA GLU A 102 -2.60 -6.22 -25.41
C GLU A 102 -3.95 -6.94 -25.41
N ARG A 103 -3.97 -8.27 -25.22
CA ARG A 103 -5.21 -9.06 -25.12
C ARG A 103 -6.11 -8.57 -24.00
N ILE A 104 -5.54 -8.36 -22.81
CA ILE A 104 -6.27 -8.01 -21.58
C ILE A 104 -6.83 -6.59 -21.68
N VAL A 105 -6.06 -5.67 -22.26
CA VAL A 105 -6.41 -4.25 -22.39
C VAL A 105 -7.38 -4.04 -23.54
N THR A 106 -7.07 -4.52 -24.74
CA THR A 106 -7.90 -4.26 -25.92
C THR A 106 -9.17 -5.11 -25.97
N ARG A 107 -9.23 -6.19 -25.17
CA ARG A 107 -10.27 -7.24 -25.22
C ARG A 107 -10.45 -7.89 -26.59
N ARG A 108 -9.54 -7.67 -27.55
CA ARG A 108 -9.57 -8.30 -28.86
C ARG A 108 -8.94 -9.69 -28.78
N ALA A 109 -9.59 -10.70 -29.34
CA ALA A 109 -9.05 -12.06 -29.37
C ALA A 109 -7.69 -12.08 -30.08
N GLY A 110 -6.80 -12.94 -29.59
CA GLY A 110 -5.58 -13.27 -30.34
C GLY A 110 -5.98 -13.95 -31.64
N HIS A 111 -5.35 -13.52 -32.74
CA HIS A 111 -5.50 -14.15 -34.05
C HIS A 111 -4.14 -14.68 -34.54
N TYR A 112 -3.27 -15.08 -33.60
CA TYR A 112 -1.91 -15.53 -33.93
C TYR A 112 -1.94 -16.86 -34.70
N ALA A 113 -2.92 -17.72 -34.47
CA ALA A 113 -3.11 -18.98 -35.21
C ALA A 113 -3.50 -18.78 -36.68
N THR A 114 -4.18 -17.67 -37.00
CA THR A 114 -4.58 -17.34 -38.38
C THR A 114 -3.49 -16.61 -39.16
N ARG A 115 -2.40 -16.25 -38.48
CA ARG A 115 -1.27 -15.51 -39.02
C ARG A 115 -0.04 -16.42 -39.06
N ALA A 116 0.93 -16.10 -39.92
CA ALA A 116 2.20 -16.81 -39.96
C ALA A 116 3.10 -16.39 -38.77
N THR A 117 2.69 -16.77 -37.56
CA THR A 117 3.34 -16.41 -36.30
C THR A 117 4.44 -17.42 -35.94
N ARG A 118 5.61 -16.91 -35.55
CA ARG A 118 6.72 -17.68 -34.96
C ARG A 118 7.15 -17.07 -33.63
N PHE A 119 7.64 -17.92 -32.73
CA PHE A 119 8.15 -17.53 -31.42
C PHE A 119 9.67 -17.54 -31.41
N HIS A 120 10.28 -16.64 -30.65
CA HIS A 120 11.72 -16.39 -30.66
C HIS A 120 12.22 -16.11 -29.24
N LEU A 121 13.44 -16.53 -28.91
CA LEU A 121 14.14 -16.18 -27.67
C LEU A 121 15.00 -14.93 -27.84
N THR A 122 15.28 -14.51 -29.07
CA THR A 122 16.02 -13.27 -29.35
C THR A 122 15.09 -12.15 -29.80
N CYS A 123 15.37 -10.92 -29.36
CA CYS A 123 14.56 -9.74 -29.67
C CYS A 123 14.58 -9.35 -31.16
N ASP A 124 15.51 -9.90 -31.94
CA ASP A 124 15.67 -9.69 -33.38
C ASP A 124 15.20 -10.88 -34.23
N GLY A 125 14.74 -11.96 -33.59
CA GLY A 125 14.17 -13.16 -34.23
C GLY A 125 15.12 -13.88 -35.19
N ARG A 126 16.43 -13.89 -34.89
CA ARG A 126 17.45 -14.61 -35.66
C ARG A 126 17.60 -16.07 -35.25
N ASP A 127 17.00 -16.48 -34.14
CA ASP A 127 17.02 -17.85 -33.67
C ASP A 127 16.01 -18.75 -34.41
N ASP A 128 16.32 -20.05 -34.44
CA ASP A 128 15.42 -21.07 -34.96
C ASP A 128 14.32 -21.36 -33.92
N GLY A 129 13.30 -20.49 -33.93
CA GLY A 129 12.10 -20.55 -33.09
C GLY A 129 11.33 -21.87 -33.13
N SER A 130 11.69 -22.78 -34.04
CA SER A 130 11.12 -24.13 -34.19
C SER A 130 11.38 -25.05 -32.98
N THR A 131 12.31 -24.68 -32.11
CA THR A 131 12.65 -25.42 -30.87
C THR A 131 11.69 -25.15 -29.71
N LEU A 132 10.93 -24.05 -29.80
CA LEU A 132 9.91 -23.70 -28.83
C LEU A 132 8.65 -24.49 -29.17
N ALA A 133 8.37 -25.58 -28.45
CA ALA A 133 7.19 -26.44 -28.62
C ALA A 133 5.84 -25.72 -28.31
N LEU A 134 5.80 -24.40 -28.43
CA LEU A 134 4.66 -23.51 -28.26
C LEU A 134 4.00 -23.28 -29.62
N THR A 135 2.72 -23.63 -29.75
CA THR A 135 1.96 -23.40 -30.99
C THR A 135 1.15 -22.10 -30.91
N PRO A 136 0.99 -21.35 -32.02
CA PRO A 136 0.15 -20.14 -32.03
C PRO A 136 -1.30 -20.40 -31.58
N GLN A 137 -1.86 -21.57 -31.92
CA GLN A 137 -3.21 -21.96 -31.50
C GLN A 137 -3.31 -22.18 -29.98
N ALA A 138 -2.33 -22.83 -29.37
CA ALA A 138 -2.31 -23.01 -27.93
C ALA A 138 -2.13 -21.66 -27.21
N PHE A 139 -1.32 -20.76 -27.78
CA PHE A 139 -1.13 -19.42 -27.25
C PHE A 139 -2.40 -18.56 -27.32
N ASP A 140 -3.15 -18.56 -28.45
CA ASP A 140 -4.44 -17.86 -28.55
C ASP A 140 -5.43 -18.36 -27.47
N ARG A 141 -5.54 -19.69 -27.28
CA ARG A 141 -6.40 -20.29 -26.24
C ARG A 141 -5.98 -19.88 -24.82
N PHE A 142 -4.67 -19.84 -24.57
CA PHE A 142 -4.13 -19.36 -23.30
C PHE A 142 -4.55 -17.90 -23.06
N LEU A 143 -4.39 -17.03 -24.05
CA LEU A 143 -4.75 -15.62 -23.96
C LEU A 143 -6.24 -15.40 -23.68
N ASP A 144 -7.13 -16.17 -24.30
CA ASP A 144 -8.57 -16.12 -24.05
C ASP A 144 -8.95 -16.60 -22.64
N THR A 145 -8.30 -17.68 -22.18
CA THR A 145 -8.48 -18.20 -20.82
C THR A 145 -7.96 -17.21 -19.78
N LEU A 146 -6.81 -16.58 -20.03
CA LEU A 146 -6.22 -15.56 -19.17
C LEU A 146 -7.15 -14.36 -19.06
N ALA A 147 -7.66 -13.84 -20.17
CA ALA A 147 -8.54 -12.67 -20.19
C ALA A 147 -9.82 -12.85 -19.35
N SER A 148 -10.34 -14.08 -19.25
CA SER A 148 -11.53 -14.41 -18.46
C SER A 148 -11.25 -14.75 -17.00
N THR A 149 -10.05 -15.24 -16.67
CA THR A 149 -9.74 -15.77 -15.32
C THR A 149 -8.72 -14.95 -14.52
N LEU A 150 -8.07 -13.96 -15.13
CA LEU A 150 -6.98 -13.19 -14.51
C LEU A 150 -7.35 -12.57 -13.15
N ALA A 151 -8.50 -11.91 -13.06
CA ALA A 151 -8.90 -11.22 -11.82
C ALA A 151 -9.08 -12.22 -10.65
N ALA A 152 -9.75 -13.35 -10.91
CA ALA A 152 -9.92 -14.40 -9.92
C ALA A 152 -8.57 -15.02 -9.51
N ARG A 153 -7.71 -15.32 -10.49
CA ARG A 153 -6.36 -15.86 -10.24
C ARG A 153 -5.50 -14.92 -9.41
N PHE A 154 -5.50 -13.63 -9.75
CA PHE A 154 -4.74 -12.61 -9.03
C PHE A 154 -5.21 -12.52 -7.57
N ASN A 155 -6.52 -12.45 -7.33
CA ASN A 155 -7.08 -12.41 -5.98
C ASN A 155 -6.70 -13.67 -5.17
N THR A 156 -6.81 -14.86 -5.76
CA THR A 156 -6.40 -16.11 -5.10
C THR A 156 -4.91 -16.12 -4.77
N GLN A 157 -4.04 -15.70 -5.68
CA GLN A 157 -2.59 -15.64 -5.41
C GLN A 157 -2.27 -14.64 -4.30
N VAL A 158 -2.92 -13.48 -4.30
CA VAL A 158 -2.78 -12.46 -3.27
C VAL A 158 -3.21 -13.02 -1.91
N GLU A 159 -4.38 -13.65 -1.82
CA GLU A 159 -4.87 -14.29 -0.59
C GLU A 159 -3.91 -15.39 -0.09
N GLN A 160 -3.39 -16.22 -0.99
CA GLN A 160 -2.41 -17.25 -0.67
C GLN A 160 -1.12 -16.65 -0.14
N PHE A 161 -0.56 -15.61 -0.77
CA PHE A 161 0.64 -14.94 -0.29
C PHE A 161 0.46 -14.40 1.13
N TRP A 162 -0.66 -13.75 1.41
CA TRP A 162 -0.93 -13.14 2.70
C TRP A 162 -1.27 -14.16 3.80
N GLY A 163 -1.87 -15.28 3.43
CA GLY A 163 -2.24 -16.38 4.33
C GLY A 163 -1.18 -17.46 4.49
N ALA A 164 -0.15 -17.49 3.64
CA ALA A 164 0.93 -18.47 3.71
C ALA A 164 1.85 -18.20 4.92
N PRO A 165 2.44 -19.26 5.51
CA PRO A 165 3.50 -19.12 6.49
C PRO A 165 4.73 -18.47 5.86
N ILE A 166 5.53 -17.77 6.67
CA ILE A 166 6.74 -17.08 6.19
C ILE A 166 7.78 -18.09 5.68
N ASP A 167 8.05 -19.14 6.44
CA ASP A 167 8.95 -20.22 6.04
C ASP A 167 8.65 -21.51 6.84
N THR A 168 9.51 -22.51 6.73
CA THR A 168 9.34 -23.80 7.46
C THR A 168 9.56 -23.69 8.97
N ASN A 169 10.24 -22.64 9.44
CA ASN A 169 10.56 -22.40 10.84
C ASN A 169 9.62 -21.39 11.50
N ASP A 170 8.97 -20.53 10.71
CA ASP A 170 8.05 -19.49 11.15
C ASP A 170 6.65 -19.73 10.59
N THR A 171 5.79 -20.29 11.45
CA THR A 171 4.40 -20.64 11.12
C THR A 171 3.46 -19.45 11.06
N ARG A 172 3.92 -18.24 11.42
CA ARG A 172 3.10 -17.02 11.31
C ARG A 172 2.78 -16.77 9.84
N THR A 173 1.54 -16.38 9.60
CA THR A 173 1.15 -15.91 8.26
C THR A 173 1.90 -14.64 7.90
N CYS A 174 2.09 -14.38 6.59
CA CYS A 174 2.66 -13.13 6.09
C CYS A 174 1.99 -11.89 6.71
N LYS A 175 0.65 -11.90 6.85
CA LYS A 175 -0.12 -10.85 7.54
C LYS A 175 0.29 -10.68 9.01
N GLN A 176 0.37 -11.76 9.78
CA GLN A 176 0.73 -11.70 11.20
C GLN A 176 2.17 -11.22 11.41
N TRP A 177 3.11 -11.77 10.64
CA TRP A 177 4.51 -11.35 10.69
C TRP A 177 4.67 -9.87 10.36
N LEU A 178 3.99 -9.39 9.32
CA LEU A 178 4.06 -7.97 8.92
C LEU A 178 3.47 -7.06 10.01
N ALA A 179 2.37 -7.47 10.63
CA ALA A 179 1.77 -6.73 11.74
C ALA A 179 2.73 -6.57 12.91
N GLU A 180 3.41 -7.64 13.33
CA GLU A 180 4.39 -7.59 14.40
C GLU A 180 5.60 -6.72 14.04
N LYS A 181 6.14 -6.84 12.82
CA LYS A 181 7.28 -6.05 12.37
C LYS A 181 6.96 -4.56 12.26
N ARG A 182 5.75 -4.22 11.79
CA ARG A 182 5.29 -2.81 11.73
C ARG A 182 5.06 -2.23 13.12
N LEU A 183 4.58 -3.01 14.08
CA LEU A 183 4.49 -2.58 15.47
C LEU A 183 5.88 -2.30 16.07
N ASP A 184 6.86 -3.17 15.81
CA ASP A 184 8.24 -2.95 16.23
C ASP A 184 8.86 -1.70 15.58
N LEU A 185 8.55 -1.47 14.30
CA LEU A 185 8.97 -0.27 13.57
C LEU A 185 8.37 0.99 14.20
N MET A 186 7.05 1.01 14.40
CA MET A 186 6.34 2.12 15.04
C MET A 186 6.90 2.45 16.43
N ARG A 187 7.24 1.42 17.22
CA ARG A 187 7.85 1.61 18.55
C ARG A 187 9.22 2.26 18.43
N ALA A 188 10.07 1.76 17.52
CA ALA A 188 11.41 2.31 17.32
C ALA A 188 11.37 3.75 16.79
N GLU A 189 10.44 4.05 15.87
CA GLU A 189 10.21 5.41 15.34
C GLU A 189 9.76 6.37 16.44
N ALA A 190 8.76 6.01 17.24
CA ALA A 190 8.29 6.86 18.33
C ALA A 190 9.38 7.13 19.38
N GLU A 191 10.20 6.12 19.70
CA GLU A 191 11.33 6.28 20.61
C GLU A 191 12.41 7.21 20.05
N LEU A 192 12.69 7.11 18.74
CA LEU A 192 13.63 7.98 18.05
C LEU A 192 13.13 9.44 18.02
N LEU A 193 11.87 9.66 17.61
CA LEU A 193 11.25 10.99 17.60
C LEU A 193 11.25 11.64 18.98
N LYS A 194 11.13 10.84 20.05
CA LYS A 194 11.26 11.33 21.42
C LYS A 194 12.68 11.78 21.77
N ILE A 195 13.70 11.03 21.33
CA ILE A 195 15.11 11.42 21.52
C ILE A 195 15.40 12.73 20.77
N ASP A 196 14.82 12.89 19.58
CA ASP A 196 14.96 14.10 18.76
C ASP A 196 14.10 15.29 19.26
N GLY A 197 13.29 15.09 20.31
CA GLY A 197 12.42 16.12 20.88
C GLY A 197 11.19 16.47 20.05
N LEU A 198 10.90 15.70 19.00
CA LEU A 198 9.71 15.85 18.14
C LEU A 198 8.47 15.18 18.74
N LEU A 199 8.68 14.23 19.66
CA LEU A 199 7.61 13.52 20.35
C LEU A 199 7.77 13.67 21.87
N GLU A 200 6.68 13.99 22.56
CA GLU A 200 6.67 13.97 24.02
C GLU A 200 6.62 12.54 24.59
N VAL A 201 7.06 12.39 25.85
CA VAL A 201 6.93 11.14 26.61
C VAL A 201 5.47 10.71 26.72
N SER A 202 4.54 11.67 26.83
CA SER A 202 3.09 11.43 26.91
C SER A 202 2.58 10.69 25.67
N SER A 203 3.04 11.08 24.49
CA SER A 203 2.66 10.47 23.20
C SER A 203 3.26 9.08 23.00
N GLU A 204 4.51 8.84 23.42
CA GLU A 204 5.10 7.49 23.42
C GLU A 204 4.31 6.55 24.35
N LEU A 205 3.97 7.01 25.57
CA LEU A 205 3.16 6.23 26.50
C LEU A 205 1.76 5.95 25.96
N LEU A 206 1.15 6.90 25.24
CA LEU A 206 -0.12 6.69 24.54
C LEU A 206 0.01 5.57 23.51
N LEU A 207 1.04 5.60 22.66
CA LEU A 207 1.30 4.55 21.68
C LEU A 207 1.47 3.19 22.37
N LEU A 208 2.36 3.09 23.36
CA LEU A 208 2.62 1.84 24.09
C LEU A 208 1.37 1.31 24.80
N ARG A 209 0.50 2.19 25.29
CA ARG A 209 -0.78 1.81 25.90
C ARG A 209 -1.74 1.23 24.86
N VAL A 210 -1.89 1.86 23.70
CA VAL A 210 -2.74 1.32 22.62
C VAL A 210 -2.16 0.04 22.03
N MET A 211 -0.83 -0.10 21.93
CA MET A 211 -0.21 -1.38 21.53
C MET A 211 -0.56 -2.53 22.48
N ARG A 212 -0.74 -2.26 23.77
CA ARG A 212 -1.17 -3.26 24.76
C ARG A 212 -2.68 -3.52 24.72
N TYR A 213 -3.47 -2.53 24.36
CA TYR A 213 -4.94 -2.58 24.29
C TYR A 213 -5.41 -2.10 22.90
N PRO A 214 -5.22 -2.93 21.85
CA PRO A 214 -5.30 -2.48 20.46
C PRO A 214 -6.72 -2.24 19.95
N ASP A 215 -7.71 -2.91 20.52
CA ASP A 215 -9.13 -2.83 20.16
C ASP A 215 -9.97 -2.07 21.21
N ALA A 216 -11.16 -1.61 20.82
CA ALA A 216 -12.01 -0.81 21.71
C ALA A 216 -12.52 -1.59 22.93
N ALA A 217 -12.73 -2.90 22.82
CA ALA A 217 -13.19 -3.71 23.94
C ALA A 217 -12.11 -3.82 25.03
N SER A 218 -10.86 -4.05 24.64
CA SER A 218 -9.74 -4.10 25.58
C SER A 218 -9.42 -2.74 26.20
N ARG A 219 -9.59 -1.63 25.45
CA ARG A 219 -9.45 -0.27 26.01
C ARG A 219 -10.59 0.11 26.96
N ARG A 220 -11.80 -0.39 26.75
CA ARG A 220 -12.95 -0.14 27.63
C ARG A 220 -12.72 -0.65 29.05
N ALA A 221 -11.97 -1.75 29.20
CA ALA A 221 -11.62 -2.34 30.49
C ALA A 221 -10.59 -1.53 31.29
N LEU A 222 -10.03 -0.44 30.74
CA LEU A 222 -9.07 0.40 31.42
C LEU A 222 -9.76 1.33 32.44
N THR A 223 -9.08 1.53 33.56
CA THR A 223 -9.47 2.54 34.56
C THR A 223 -8.91 3.92 34.21
N GLY A 224 -9.67 4.97 34.55
CA GLY A 224 -9.30 6.36 34.29
C GLY A 224 -9.49 6.77 32.83
N TYR A 225 -8.62 7.64 32.32
CA TYR A 225 -8.66 8.08 30.92
C TYR A 225 -8.35 6.92 29.96
N ARG A 226 -9.28 6.67 29.04
CA ARG A 226 -9.26 5.55 28.10
C ARG A 226 -8.91 6.06 26.71
N PRO A 227 -7.80 5.61 26.10
CA PRO A 227 -7.48 6.05 24.75
C PRO A 227 -8.51 5.54 23.73
N CYS A 228 -8.77 6.33 22.68
CA CYS A 228 -9.51 5.88 21.49
C CYS A 228 -8.57 5.79 20.29
N ALA A 229 -8.97 4.99 19.31
CA ALA A 229 -8.32 4.93 18.02
C ALA A 229 -9.34 5.32 16.94
N LEU A 230 -8.98 6.26 16.07
CA LEU A 230 -9.86 6.83 15.06
C LEU A 230 -9.28 6.57 13.67
N GLY A 231 -10.13 6.18 12.73
CA GLY A 231 -9.84 6.29 11.30
C GLY A 231 -10.11 7.71 10.81
N VAL A 232 -9.37 8.14 9.80
CA VAL A 232 -9.52 9.46 9.17
C VAL A 232 -10.13 9.27 7.79
N VAL A 233 -11.20 10.01 7.51
CA VAL A 233 -11.85 10.02 6.19
C VAL A 233 -12.03 11.45 5.71
N VAL A 234 -11.90 11.66 4.41
CA VAL A 234 -12.22 12.92 3.73
C VAL A 234 -13.68 12.87 3.31
N LYS A 235 -14.45 13.91 3.66
CA LYS A 235 -15.85 14.06 3.28
C LYS A 235 -15.94 14.36 1.79
N ASP A 236 -16.64 13.51 1.05
CA ASP A 236 -17.07 13.83 -0.31
C ASP A 236 -18.55 14.22 -0.28
N LYS A 237 -18.88 15.45 -0.71
CA LYS A 237 -20.27 15.90 -0.82
C LYS A 237 -20.99 15.29 -2.02
N LEU A 238 -20.23 14.81 -3.01
CA LEU A 238 -20.75 14.26 -4.27
C LEU A 238 -20.73 12.73 -4.29
N SER A 239 -20.00 12.09 -3.38
CA SER A 239 -19.81 10.64 -3.32
C SER A 239 -19.83 10.13 -1.87
N ARG A 240 -19.34 8.92 -1.64
CA ARG A 240 -19.05 8.37 -0.32
C ARG A 240 -17.80 9.02 0.29
N ASP A 241 -17.71 9.03 1.61
CA ASP A 241 -16.48 9.42 2.32
C ASP A 241 -15.28 8.58 1.83
N ILE A 242 -14.14 9.26 1.66
CA ILE A 242 -12.92 8.69 1.12
C ILE A 242 -11.97 8.39 2.29
N PRO A 243 -11.69 7.12 2.59
CA PRO A 243 -10.77 6.77 3.65
C PRO A 243 -9.32 7.15 3.30
N LEU A 244 -8.59 7.69 4.28
CA LEU A 244 -7.14 7.79 4.19
C LEU A 244 -6.54 6.43 4.60
N TYR A 245 -6.21 5.61 3.62
CA TYR A 245 -5.81 4.23 3.85
C TYR A 245 -4.51 4.14 4.67
N GLY A 246 -4.53 3.32 5.71
CA GLY A 246 -3.42 3.15 6.64
C GLY A 246 -3.26 4.25 7.70
N ALA A 247 -3.89 5.41 7.52
CA ALA A 247 -3.84 6.49 8.49
C ALA A 247 -4.77 6.22 9.69
N PHE A 248 -4.32 6.63 10.87
CA PHE A 248 -5.12 6.59 12.09
C PHE A 248 -4.69 7.65 13.10
N VAL A 249 -5.56 7.93 14.06
CA VAL A 249 -5.32 8.87 15.15
C VAL A 249 -5.54 8.15 16.46
N LEU A 250 -4.61 8.31 17.41
CA LEU A 250 -4.78 7.86 18.79
C LEU A 250 -5.12 9.08 19.66
N THR A 251 -6.07 8.93 20.57
CA THR A 251 -6.43 9.98 21.52
C THR A 251 -6.02 9.60 22.94
N ALA A 252 -5.65 10.59 23.75
CA ALA A 252 -5.27 10.34 25.15
C ALA A 252 -6.46 9.90 26.03
N ARG A 253 -7.68 10.32 25.69
CA ARG A 253 -8.92 9.98 26.40
C ARG A 253 -10.12 9.81 25.46
N ASP A 254 -11.15 9.16 25.98
CA ASP A 254 -12.43 8.99 25.32
C ASP A 254 -13.24 10.28 25.49
N PRO A 255 -13.93 10.77 24.44
CA PRO A 255 -14.79 11.95 24.57
C PRO A 255 -15.86 11.82 25.66
N ASP A 256 -16.28 10.60 25.98
CA ASP A 256 -17.25 10.32 27.02
C ASP A 256 -16.63 10.15 28.42
N ASP A 257 -15.30 10.16 28.58
CA ASP A 257 -14.66 10.03 29.91
C ASP A 257 -15.02 11.18 30.86
N ALA A 258 -15.43 12.33 30.32
CA ALA A 258 -15.91 13.47 31.11
C ALA A 258 -17.38 13.32 31.58
N GLN A 259 -18.13 12.34 31.06
CA GLN A 259 -19.53 12.13 31.41
C GLN A 259 -19.65 11.21 32.63
N VAL A 260 -20.29 11.69 33.69
CA VAL A 260 -20.67 10.85 34.84
C VAL A 260 -21.78 9.89 34.38
N ARG A 261 -21.53 8.58 34.43
CA ARG A 261 -22.51 7.55 34.09
C ARG A 261 -22.98 6.81 35.34
N PHE A 262 -24.25 6.47 35.40
CA PHE A 262 -24.78 5.56 36.43
C PHE A 262 -24.23 4.15 36.21
N GLU A 263 -23.85 3.47 37.30
CA GLU A 263 -23.43 2.06 37.25
C GLU A 263 -24.54 1.21 36.63
N GLY A 264 -24.22 0.49 35.55
CA GLY A 264 -25.13 -0.45 34.87
C GLY A 264 -25.57 -0.05 33.45
N GLU A 265 -25.37 1.20 33.01
CA GLU A 265 -25.64 1.62 31.62
C GLU A 265 -24.41 1.43 30.72
N GLU A 266 -24.05 0.17 30.49
CA GLU A 266 -23.02 -0.18 29.51
C GLU A 266 -23.59 -0.11 28.09
N LYS A 267 -23.47 1.05 27.42
CA LYS A 267 -23.80 1.16 25.99
C LYS A 267 -22.99 0.15 25.17
N PRO A 268 -23.59 -0.51 24.16
CA PRO A 268 -22.85 -1.41 23.28
C PRO A 268 -21.76 -0.65 22.54
N LEU A 269 -20.66 -1.34 22.22
CA LEU A 269 -19.61 -0.78 21.38
C LEU A 269 -20.18 -0.52 19.98
N GLN A 270 -20.04 0.71 19.50
CA GLN A 270 -20.52 1.15 18.19
C GLN A 270 -19.53 2.15 17.61
N VAL A 271 -19.43 2.18 16.29
CA VAL A 271 -18.60 3.19 15.60
C VAL A 271 -19.19 4.57 15.86
N ARG A 272 -18.42 5.44 16.51
CA ARG A 272 -18.80 6.82 16.82
C ARG A 272 -18.11 7.80 15.87
N ASP A 273 -18.85 8.84 15.48
CA ASP A 273 -18.29 10.01 14.79
C ASP A 273 -17.82 11.01 15.83
N ILE A 274 -16.51 11.22 15.92
CA ILE A 274 -15.89 12.08 16.93
C ILE A 274 -15.68 13.47 16.33
N ALA A 275 -16.42 14.44 16.86
CA ALA A 275 -16.33 15.82 16.41
C ALA A 275 -14.93 16.41 16.68
N PRO A 276 -14.37 17.25 15.79
CA PRO A 276 -13.03 17.83 15.96
C PRO A 276 -12.83 18.60 17.27
N GLN A 277 -13.90 19.20 17.81
CA GLN A 277 -13.93 19.95 19.07
C GLN A 277 -14.07 19.06 20.32
N ALA A 278 -14.19 17.74 20.16
CA ALA A 278 -14.33 16.82 21.29
C ALA A 278 -13.08 16.86 22.19
N ASN A 279 -13.32 16.81 23.50
CA ASN A 279 -12.23 16.91 24.47
C ASN A 279 -11.49 15.57 24.66
N VAL A 280 -10.68 15.21 23.69
CA VAL A 280 -9.98 13.91 23.64
C VAL A 280 -8.53 13.97 24.15
N GLY A 281 -8.11 15.13 24.68
CA GLY A 281 -6.74 15.39 25.11
C GLY A 281 -5.77 15.45 23.93
N ASN A 282 -4.49 15.22 24.21
CA ASN A 282 -3.43 15.14 23.20
C ASN A 282 -3.75 14.00 22.22
N VAL A 283 -3.41 14.19 20.95
CA VAL A 283 -3.62 13.20 19.89
C VAL A 283 -2.32 12.89 19.17
N LEU A 284 -2.22 11.65 18.70
CA LEU A 284 -1.09 11.16 17.94
C LEU A 284 -1.58 10.68 16.58
N LEU A 285 -1.24 11.40 15.51
CA LEU A 285 -1.49 11.01 14.14
C LEU A 285 -0.42 10.02 13.69
N TYR A 286 -0.83 8.97 12.99
CA TYR A 286 0.05 8.15 12.19
C TYR A 286 -0.33 8.25 10.71
N LEU A 287 0.64 8.62 9.88
CA LEU A 287 0.54 8.52 8.43
C LEU A 287 1.57 7.49 7.93
N PRO A 288 1.20 6.55 7.06
CA PRO A 288 2.16 5.60 6.49
C PRO A 288 3.35 6.25 5.78
N THR A 289 3.18 7.46 5.24
CA THR A 289 4.20 8.18 4.48
C THR A 289 5.17 9.00 5.33
N SER A 290 4.73 9.51 6.49
CA SER A 290 5.52 10.43 7.34
C SER A 290 5.73 9.96 8.78
N GLY A 291 5.09 8.87 9.20
CA GLY A 291 5.19 8.34 10.55
C GLY A 291 4.28 9.06 11.55
N PHE A 292 4.80 9.29 12.76
CA PHE A 292 4.04 9.84 13.88
C PHE A 292 4.17 11.35 14.05
N GLU A 293 3.04 12.00 14.33
CA GLU A 293 2.97 13.44 14.62
C GLU A 293 2.04 13.71 15.80
N ALA A 294 2.51 14.45 16.80
CA ALA A 294 1.74 14.77 17.99
C ALA A 294 1.07 16.15 17.90
N PHE A 295 -0.13 16.24 18.46
CA PHE A 295 -0.90 17.48 18.55
C PHE A 295 -1.54 17.61 19.93
N ASP A 296 -1.70 18.84 20.41
CA ASP A 296 -2.30 19.12 21.71
C ASP A 296 -3.81 18.78 21.77
N SER A 297 -4.48 18.70 20.61
CA SER A 297 -5.91 18.41 20.52
C SER A 297 -6.32 17.91 19.14
N LEU A 298 -7.50 17.28 19.07
CA LEU A 298 -8.11 16.89 17.80
C LEU A 298 -8.45 18.09 16.90
N THR A 299 -8.79 19.24 17.48
CA THR A 299 -9.00 20.48 16.71
C THR A 299 -7.70 20.99 16.07
N GLY A 300 -6.57 20.86 16.77
CA GLY A 300 -5.25 21.21 16.24
C GLY A 300 -4.85 20.31 15.07
N LEU A 301 -5.04 19.00 15.24
CA LEU A 301 -4.87 18.02 14.15
C LEU A 301 -5.75 18.35 12.95
N ASP A 302 -7.04 18.57 13.19
CA ASP A 302 -8.02 18.83 12.13
C ASP A 302 -7.64 20.04 11.30
N ARG A 303 -7.26 21.15 11.95
CA ARG A 303 -6.75 22.34 11.26
C ARG A 303 -5.53 22.04 10.39
N GLU A 304 -4.61 21.23 10.89
CA GLU A 304 -3.39 20.87 10.17
C GLU A 304 -3.69 19.98 8.94
N LEU A 305 -4.60 19.01 9.07
CA LEU A 305 -5.03 18.19 7.92
C LEU A 305 -5.74 19.03 6.85
N HIS A 306 -6.60 19.97 7.25
CA HIS A 306 -7.19 20.94 6.32
C HIS A 306 -6.10 21.78 5.63
N ARG A 307 -5.10 22.26 6.38
CA ARG A 307 -3.98 23.02 5.80
C ARG A 307 -3.23 22.20 4.75
N ARG A 308 -2.93 20.91 5.03
CA ARG A 308 -2.24 20.00 4.09
C ARG A 308 -3.07 19.69 2.85
N LEU A 309 -4.36 19.43 3.02
CA LEU A 309 -5.27 19.17 1.89
C LEU A 309 -5.35 20.37 0.92
N ASN A 310 -5.27 21.59 1.46
CA ASN A 310 -5.30 22.83 0.67
C ASN A 310 -3.89 23.34 0.28
N SER A 311 -2.82 22.63 0.64
CA SER A 311 -1.42 23.01 0.35
C SER A 311 -1.00 22.52 -1.03
N ALA A 312 -0.43 23.38 -1.87
CA ALA A 312 0.07 22.99 -3.19
C ALA A 312 1.22 21.97 -3.13
N ILE A 313 1.92 21.87 -2.00
CA ILE A 313 3.09 21.00 -1.82
C ILE A 313 2.68 19.70 -1.11
N GLU A 314 1.91 19.80 -0.03
CA GLU A 314 1.61 18.65 0.85
C GLU A 314 0.32 17.91 0.47
N PHE A 315 -0.49 18.47 -0.42
CA PHE A 315 -1.67 17.79 -0.93
C PHE A 315 -1.33 16.45 -1.58
N GLY A 316 -0.16 16.35 -2.24
CA GLY A 316 0.33 15.11 -2.83
C GLY A 316 0.43 13.96 -1.82
N ASP A 317 0.84 14.25 -0.58
CA ASP A 317 0.99 13.25 0.47
C ASP A 317 -0.37 12.76 0.97
N ILE A 318 -1.36 13.65 1.09
CA ILE A 318 -2.74 13.27 1.44
C ILE A 318 -3.38 12.46 0.31
N LEU A 319 -3.19 12.89 -0.94
CA LEU A 319 -3.69 12.20 -2.13
C LEU A 319 -3.08 10.79 -2.26
N ALA A 320 -1.80 10.62 -1.88
CA ALA A 320 -1.12 9.34 -1.86
C ALA A 320 -1.73 8.33 -0.88
N LEU A 321 -2.53 8.79 0.09
CA LEU A 321 -3.27 7.93 1.03
C LEU A 321 -4.60 7.42 0.46
N MET A 322 -5.12 8.01 -0.62
CA MET A 322 -6.38 7.62 -1.26
C MET A 322 -6.18 6.50 -2.30
N SER A 323 -7.25 5.75 -2.58
CA SER A 323 -7.25 4.79 -3.72
C SER A 323 -7.27 5.54 -5.05
N HIS A 324 -6.79 4.91 -6.12
CA HIS A 324 -6.81 5.47 -7.48
C HIS A 324 -8.21 5.85 -7.95
N ASN A 325 -9.24 5.09 -7.54
CA ASN A 325 -10.63 5.43 -7.83
C ASN A 325 -11.03 6.80 -7.27
N ASP A 326 -10.53 7.12 -6.07
CA ASP A 326 -10.94 8.28 -5.31
C ASP A 326 -10.03 9.50 -5.54
N ARG A 327 -8.87 9.32 -6.19
CA ARG A 327 -7.92 10.42 -6.48
C ARG A 327 -8.53 11.52 -7.34
N ALA A 328 -9.47 11.20 -8.23
CA ALA A 328 -10.17 12.21 -9.02
C ALA A 328 -11.03 13.12 -8.13
N SER A 329 -11.78 12.55 -7.18
CA SER A 329 -12.50 13.31 -6.15
C SER A 329 -11.52 14.11 -5.27
N GLY A 330 -10.42 13.50 -4.86
CA GLY A 330 -9.34 14.15 -4.11
C GLY A 330 -8.81 15.41 -4.81
N LEU A 331 -8.49 15.29 -6.10
CA LEU A 331 -8.03 16.41 -6.95
C LEU A 331 -9.11 17.49 -7.10
N ALA A 332 -10.38 17.11 -7.20
CA ALA A 332 -11.47 18.06 -7.26
C ALA A 332 -11.57 18.89 -5.97
N PHE A 333 -11.30 18.32 -4.79
CA PHE A 333 -11.28 19.09 -3.54
C PHE A 333 -10.18 20.14 -3.51
N HIS A 334 -8.99 19.80 -4.00
CA HIS A 334 -7.88 20.75 -4.06
C HIS A 334 -8.17 21.96 -4.95
N GLN A 335 -9.03 21.78 -5.96
CA GLN A 335 -9.45 22.84 -6.87
C GLN A 335 -10.61 23.69 -6.34
N GLN A 336 -11.33 23.19 -5.32
CA GLN A 336 -12.44 23.90 -4.69
C GLN A 336 -11.94 24.83 -3.58
N GLN A 337 -12.70 25.87 -3.24
CA GLN A 337 -12.33 26.77 -2.15
C GLN A 337 -12.19 26.01 -0.82
N PRO A 338 -11.22 26.38 0.04
CA PRO A 338 -11.06 25.77 1.35
C PRO A 338 -12.37 25.84 2.13
N GLN A 339 -12.99 24.69 2.38
CA GLN A 339 -14.16 24.61 3.25
C GLN A 339 -13.70 24.16 4.63
N GLY A 340 -14.31 24.73 5.68
CA GLY A 340 -14.29 24.06 6.98
C GLY A 340 -15.15 22.79 6.89
N ASP A 341 -14.79 21.76 7.65
CA ASP A 341 -15.50 20.48 7.71
C ASP A 341 -15.25 19.54 6.52
N GLN A 342 -13.97 19.26 6.21
CA GLN A 342 -13.54 18.33 5.14
C GLN A 342 -13.18 16.93 5.66
N PHE A 343 -13.03 16.74 6.97
CA PHE A 343 -12.63 15.46 7.56
C PHE A 343 -13.70 14.89 8.52
N ARG A 344 -13.73 13.57 8.68
CA ARG A 344 -14.40 12.89 9.80
C ARG A 344 -13.44 11.96 10.50
N TYR A 345 -13.70 11.77 11.79
CA TYR A 345 -12.94 10.90 12.66
C TYR A 345 -13.86 9.80 13.19
N LEU A 346 -13.69 8.59 12.66
CA LEU A 346 -14.55 7.46 12.98
C LEU A 346 -13.83 6.52 13.93
N GLU A 347 -14.43 6.20 15.07
CA GLU A 347 -13.82 5.28 16.02
C GLU A 347 -13.63 3.87 15.41
N ARG A 348 -12.42 3.32 15.61
CA ARG A 348 -12.10 1.93 15.25
C ARG A 348 -12.31 1.01 16.45
N LEU A 349 -13.23 0.06 16.26
CA LEU A 349 -13.56 -0.95 17.26
C LEU A 349 -12.53 -2.09 17.29
N GLU A 350 -12.00 -2.47 16.14
CA GLU A 350 -10.98 -3.51 16.02
C GLU A 350 -9.57 -2.98 16.34
N SER A 351 -8.57 -3.86 16.28
CA SER A 351 -7.16 -3.48 16.39
C SER A 351 -6.82 -2.41 15.36
N VAL A 352 -6.46 -1.21 15.83
CA VAL A 352 -6.11 -0.08 14.95
C VAL A 352 -4.93 -0.41 14.03
N PHE A 353 -3.96 -1.18 14.53
CA PHE A 353 -2.75 -1.53 13.78
C PHE A 353 -3.05 -2.57 12.70
N ASN A 354 -3.82 -3.60 13.01
CA ASN A 354 -4.24 -4.58 12.02
C ASN A 354 -5.21 -3.94 11.00
N GLY A 355 -6.11 -3.09 11.46
CA GLY A 355 -7.04 -2.36 10.60
C GLY A 355 -6.35 -1.35 9.69
N SER A 356 -5.23 -0.75 10.11
CA SER A 356 -4.38 0.10 9.26
C SER A 356 -3.72 -0.72 8.15
N LEU A 357 -3.14 -1.88 8.48
CA LEU A 357 -2.54 -2.78 7.50
C LEU A 357 -3.56 -3.39 6.54
N HIS A 358 -4.73 -3.76 7.05
CA HIS A 358 -5.84 -4.24 6.24
C HIS A 358 -6.29 -3.18 5.23
N ALA A 359 -6.43 -1.92 5.68
CA ALA A 359 -6.78 -0.82 4.79
C ALA A 359 -5.73 -0.64 3.68
N LEU A 360 -4.43 -0.70 3.99
CA LEU A 360 -3.37 -0.62 2.96
C LEU A 360 -3.45 -1.77 1.95
N HIS A 361 -3.77 -2.98 2.42
CA HIS A 361 -3.99 -4.14 1.58
C HIS A 361 -5.21 -3.98 0.64
N GLU A 362 -6.34 -3.54 1.18
CA GLU A 362 -7.56 -3.25 0.41
C GLU A 362 -7.30 -2.19 -0.67
N ARG A 363 -6.56 -1.13 -0.33
CA ARG A 363 -6.17 -0.09 -1.31
C ARG A 363 -5.38 -0.69 -2.46
N ALA A 364 -4.38 -1.52 -2.17
CA ALA A 364 -3.56 -2.14 -3.22
C ALA A 364 -4.40 -3.00 -4.19
N GLN A 365 -5.37 -3.76 -3.67
CA GLN A 365 -6.29 -4.56 -4.50
C GLN A 365 -7.24 -3.68 -5.34
N ALA A 366 -7.78 -2.61 -4.74
CA ALA A 366 -8.64 -1.66 -5.42
C ALA A 366 -7.91 -0.91 -6.55
N ASP A 367 -6.67 -0.49 -6.30
CA ASP A 367 -5.81 0.20 -7.26
C ASP A 367 -5.48 -0.69 -8.45
N PHE A 368 -5.14 -1.96 -8.18
CA PHE A 368 -4.92 -2.95 -9.24
C PHE A 368 -6.16 -3.13 -10.11
N THR A 369 -7.32 -3.33 -9.49
CA THR A 369 -8.59 -3.54 -10.20
C THR A 369 -8.96 -2.32 -11.05
N TRP A 370 -8.81 -1.11 -10.49
CA TRP A 370 -9.06 0.12 -11.21
C TRP A 370 -8.13 0.27 -12.41
N MET A 371 -6.83 0.01 -12.24
CA MET A 371 -5.85 0.14 -13.30
C MET A 371 -6.20 -0.75 -14.51
N ILE A 372 -6.52 -2.02 -14.27
CA ILE A 372 -6.93 -2.94 -15.34
C ILE A 372 -8.18 -2.41 -16.05
N ALA A 373 -9.19 -1.97 -15.30
CA ALA A 373 -10.42 -1.41 -15.87
C ALA A 373 -10.17 -0.10 -16.64
N HIS A 374 -9.26 0.75 -16.17
CA HIS A 374 -8.90 2.01 -16.81
C HIS A 374 -8.26 1.77 -18.18
N TYR A 375 -7.25 0.89 -18.26
CA TYR A 375 -6.63 0.55 -19.54
C TYR A 375 -7.64 -0.06 -20.52
N GLN A 376 -8.56 -0.89 -20.04
CA GLN A 376 -9.62 -1.46 -20.88
C GLN A 376 -10.55 -0.41 -21.49
N ARG A 377 -10.71 0.76 -20.85
CA ARG A 377 -11.49 1.88 -21.38
C ARG A 377 -10.68 2.79 -22.32
N GLN A 378 -9.36 2.84 -22.16
CA GLN A 378 -8.46 3.70 -22.94
C GLN A 378 -7.28 2.91 -23.56
N PRO A 379 -7.51 2.11 -24.61
CA PRO A 379 -6.48 1.26 -25.20
C PRO A 379 -5.37 2.02 -25.95
N HIS A 380 -5.54 3.31 -26.24
CA HIS A 380 -4.63 4.10 -27.08
C HIS A 380 -3.51 4.85 -26.32
N GLY A 381 -3.37 4.64 -25.00
CA GLY A 381 -2.38 5.31 -24.15
C GLY A 381 -1.42 4.38 -23.41
N LEU A 382 -1.22 3.16 -23.90
CA LEU A 382 -0.47 2.10 -23.22
C LEU A 382 1.02 2.45 -23.02
N ASP A 383 1.42 2.75 -21.78
CA ASP A 383 2.79 2.53 -21.32
C ASP A 383 2.85 1.22 -20.51
N PRO A 384 3.37 0.12 -21.07
CA PRO A 384 3.52 -1.17 -20.38
C PRO A 384 4.31 -1.09 -19.06
N ARG A 385 5.09 -0.02 -18.86
CA ARG A 385 5.86 0.21 -17.61
C ARG A 385 4.97 0.63 -16.45
N GLN A 386 3.80 1.22 -16.70
CA GLN A 386 2.87 1.65 -15.64
C GLN A 386 2.15 0.47 -14.99
N LEU A 387 1.87 -0.61 -15.76
CA LEU A 387 1.37 -1.88 -15.21
C LEU A 387 2.39 -2.54 -14.25
N ARG A 388 3.70 -2.32 -14.45
CA ARG A 388 4.73 -2.79 -13.52
C ARG A 388 4.64 -2.09 -12.17
N GLN A 389 4.53 -0.76 -12.16
CA GLN A 389 4.57 0.06 -10.94
C GLN A 389 3.35 -0.13 -10.03
N ALA A 390 2.16 -0.31 -10.60
CA ALA A 390 0.94 -0.51 -9.83
C ALA A 390 0.87 -1.91 -9.19
N SER A 391 1.56 -2.90 -9.78
CA SER A 391 1.61 -4.26 -9.24
C SER A 391 2.59 -4.42 -8.08
N THR A 392 3.57 -3.52 -7.96
CA THR A 392 4.56 -3.56 -6.87
C THR A 392 4.06 -2.94 -5.57
N GLY A 393 2.92 -2.25 -5.57
CA GLY A 393 2.56 -1.33 -4.48
C GLY A 393 3.59 -0.20 -4.41
N SER A 394 3.15 1.06 -4.36
CA SER A 394 4.07 2.10 -3.89
C SER A 394 4.63 1.70 -2.52
N PRO A 395 5.92 1.99 -2.23
CA PRO A 395 6.58 1.49 -1.04
C PRO A 395 5.77 1.90 0.20
N ILE A 396 5.35 0.89 0.95
CA ILE A 396 4.74 1.01 2.28
C ILE A 396 5.80 1.46 3.28
#